data_AF-A0A830GMT1-F1
#
_entry.id   AF-A0A830GMT1-F1
#
_cell.length_a   1.000
_cell.length_b   1.000
_cell.length_c   1.000
_cell.angle_alpha   90.00
_cell.angle_beta   90.00
_cell.angle_gamma   90.00
#
_symmetry.space_group_name_H-M   'P 1'
#
loop_
_entity.id
_entity.type
_entity.pdbx_description
1 polymer ?
#
loop_
_entity_poly.entity_id
_entity_poly.type
_entity_poly.pdbx_seq_one_letter_code
_entity_poly.pdbx_strand_id
1 'polypeptide(L)'
;MEIPDLVRQELGDEEIQAGVNLGDEDAVCFTPTRTLVYRGEGLLSDEKVTAHPHDFERLTISEGRRKTKFTLYYTDEKRDFGVPNDRAGTILERLLEGTLRVSNGIDADESVTGVFRFSELTLVVTDTQLLKHLGNVTWDADYEAYLFEDVTGLDFEEGSVATAIVLSVNDRPERIKAPAEQAPMVRKTLQEALFAYHDVSSLADLNAKVGTEPEDGSDAGGGLGLESGIDPLVGDDAEADEDQSEQRSTQSAAAATQHQSSTADAEPATKSTVQPSSSTDRGGDVEALERQVAELTAAVERQTERIERQEQTIKTLIKELRQGR
;
A
#
# COMPACT_ATOMS: atom_id res chain seq x y z
N MET A 1 -9.68 0.73 35.21
CA MET A 1 -9.58 2.21 35.32
C MET A 1 -10.87 2.67 35.97
N GLU A 2 -10.82 3.63 36.89
CA GLU A 2 -12.01 4.31 37.39
C GLU A 2 -12.28 5.51 36.47
N ILE A 3 -13.54 5.69 36.02
CA ILE A 3 -13.89 6.68 34.99
C ILE A 3 -14.15 8.03 35.69
N PRO A 4 -13.45 9.13 35.34
CA PRO A 4 -13.65 10.45 35.96
C PRO A 4 -15.08 10.98 35.83
N ASP A 5 -15.51 11.80 36.80
CA ASP A 5 -16.84 12.43 36.79
C ASP A 5 -17.05 13.34 35.58
N LEU A 6 -16.03 14.05 35.11
CA LEU A 6 -16.11 14.92 33.93
C LEU A 6 -16.26 14.11 32.63
N VAL A 7 -15.62 12.93 32.54
CA VAL A 7 -15.85 12.00 31.41
C VAL A 7 -17.29 11.51 31.42
N ARG A 8 -17.82 11.12 32.59
CA ARG A 8 -19.23 10.67 32.72
C ARG A 8 -20.26 11.76 32.42
N GLN A 9 -19.91 13.05 32.56
CA GLN A 9 -20.77 14.16 32.12
C GLN A 9 -20.75 14.36 30.59
N GLU A 10 -19.59 14.18 29.95
CA GLU A 10 -19.44 14.34 28.50
C GLU A 10 -20.08 13.20 27.68
N LEU A 11 -20.24 12.00 28.27
CA LEU A 11 -20.82 10.82 27.60
C LEU A 11 -22.25 11.02 27.05
N GLY A 12 -23.09 11.83 27.70
CA GLY A 12 -24.49 11.94 27.31
C GLY A 12 -25.21 10.59 27.40
N ASP A 13 -25.74 10.11 26.27
CA ASP A 13 -26.43 8.83 26.15
C ASP A 13 -25.53 7.64 25.71
N GLU A 14 -24.21 7.86 25.52
CA GLU A 14 -23.27 6.82 25.08
C GLU A 14 -22.56 6.09 26.23
N GLU A 15 -22.21 4.82 26.01
CA GLU A 15 -21.36 4.02 26.90
C GLU A 15 -19.89 3.98 26.43
N ILE A 16 -18.96 3.76 27.37
CA ILE A 16 -17.54 3.59 27.07
C ILE A 16 -17.27 2.14 26.63
N GLN A 17 -16.89 1.96 25.38
CA GLN A 17 -16.49 0.67 24.81
C GLN A 17 -15.07 0.28 25.24
N ALA A 18 -14.15 1.24 25.37
CA ALA A 18 -12.77 0.99 25.79
C ALA A 18 -12.14 2.20 26.51
N GLY A 19 -11.14 1.95 27.38
CA GLY A 19 -10.40 2.99 28.09
C GLY A 19 -8.91 2.70 28.19
N VAL A 20 -8.06 3.63 27.75
CA VAL A 20 -6.59 3.53 27.72
C VAL A 20 -5.98 4.58 28.64
N ASN A 21 -5.20 4.15 29.64
CA ASN A 21 -4.45 5.07 30.52
C ASN A 21 -3.16 5.54 29.83
N LEU A 22 -2.89 6.85 29.90
CA LEU A 22 -1.74 7.51 29.27
C LEU A 22 -0.56 7.76 30.23
N GLY A 23 -0.59 7.18 31.42
CA GLY A 23 0.25 7.58 32.55
C GLY A 23 -0.39 8.70 33.37
N ASP A 24 0.03 8.82 34.63
CA ASP A 24 -0.59 9.70 35.63
C ASP A 24 -2.13 9.51 35.64
N GLU A 25 -2.90 10.59 35.72
CA GLU A 25 -4.37 10.56 35.65
C GLU A 25 -4.93 10.63 34.22
N ASP A 26 -4.08 10.91 33.20
CA ASP A 26 -4.51 11.09 31.82
C ASP A 26 -5.10 9.79 31.22
N ALA A 27 -6.19 9.93 30.44
CA ALA A 27 -6.89 8.80 29.83
C ALA A 27 -7.46 9.12 28.45
N VAL A 28 -7.72 8.08 27.66
CA VAL A 28 -8.54 8.15 26.43
C VAL A 28 -9.65 7.11 26.54
N CYS A 29 -10.89 7.56 26.41
CA CYS A 29 -12.07 6.70 26.43
C CYS A 29 -12.71 6.70 25.05
N PHE A 30 -13.09 5.52 24.56
CA PHE A 30 -13.71 5.33 23.26
C PHE A 30 -15.19 5.02 23.45
N THR A 31 -16.04 5.70 22.68
CA THR A 31 -17.49 5.53 22.58
C THR A 31 -17.83 5.22 21.12
N PRO A 32 -19.05 4.78 20.77
CA PRO A 32 -19.39 4.46 19.39
C PRO A 32 -19.09 5.59 18.40
N THR A 33 -19.47 6.84 18.71
CA THR A 33 -19.34 7.97 17.77
C THR A 33 -18.11 8.86 17.98
N ARG A 34 -17.40 8.74 19.11
CA ARG A 34 -16.30 9.66 19.45
C ARG A 34 -15.26 9.11 20.42
N THR A 35 -14.05 9.68 20.32
CA THR A 35 -12.95 9.51 21.27
C THR A 35 -12.94 10.68 22.26
N LEU A 36 -13.04 10.38 23.55
CA LEU A 36 -12.93 11.36 24.64
C LEU A 36 -11.52 11.33 25.23
N VAL A 37 -10.75 12.41 25.07
CA VAL A 37 -9.41 12.56 25.65
C VAL A 37 -9.52 13.35 26.95
N TYR A 38 -9.21 12.67 28.06
CA TYR A 38 -9.18 13.21 29.41
C TYR A 38 -7.76 13.62 29.82
N ARG A 39 -7.65 14.77 30.50
CA ARG A 39 -6.46 15.23 31.21
C ARG A 39 -6.82 15.50 32.67
N GLY A 40 -6.04 14.93 33.58
CA GLY A 40 -6.20 15.17 35.02
C GLY A 40 -5.75 16.56 35.44
N GLU A 41 -5.95 16.91 36.71
CA GLU A 41 -5.52 18.21 37.24
C GLU A 41 -3.98 18.27 37.31
N GLY A 42 -3.40 19.19 36.55
CA GLY A 42 -1.97 19.45 36.55
C GLY A 42 -1.61 20.69 37.37
N LEU A 43 -0.37 20.78 37.84
CA LEU A 43 0.18 21.91 38.61
C LEU A 43 0.00 23.32 37.98
N LEU A 44 -0.43 23.39 36.72
CA LEU A 44 -0.63 24.60 35.92
C LEU A 44 -1.88 24.54 35.00
N SER A 45 -2.74 23.51 35.14
CA SER A 45 -3.87 23.24 34.24
C SER A 45 -5.01 22.52 34.96
N ASP A 46 -6.22 23.03 34.86
CA ASP A 46 -7.43 22.39 35.42
C ASP A 46 -7.77 21.06 34.69
N GLU A 47 -8.56 20.20 35.35
CA GLU A 47 -9.15 18.98 34.78
C GLU A 47 -9.89 19.28 33.45
N LYS A 48 -9.68 18.44 32.43
CA LYS A 48 -10.30 18.68 31.11
C LYS A 48 -10.58 17.43 30.30
N VAL A 49 -11.79 17.34 29.74
CA VAL A 49 -12.14 16.45 28.62
C VAL A 49 -12.12 17.22 27.30
N THR A 50 -11.76 16.54 26.21
CA THR A 50 -11.98 16.99 24.83
C THR A 50 -12.57 15.85 24.00
N ALA A 51 -13.69 16.10 23.33
CA ALA A 51 -14.30 15.15 22.41
C ALA A 51 -13.73 15.28 20.99
N HIS A 52 -13.47 14.13 20.38
CA HIS A 52 -12.98 13.98 19.01
C HIS A 52 -13.89 12.98 18.28
N PRO A 53 -14.92 13.48 17.56
CA PRO A 53 -15.82 12.63 16.78
C PRO A 53 -15.09 11.73 15.77
N HIS A 54 -15.71 10.59 15.44
CA HIS A 54 -15.21 9.59 14.49
C HIS A 54 -15.62 9.85 13.03
N ASP A 55 -16.33 10.95 12.75
CA ASP A 55 -16.73 11.41 11.42
C ASP A 55 -15.67 12.29 10.73
N PHE A 56 -14.40 12.14 11.10
CA PHE A 56 -13.30 12.87 10.48
C PHE A 56 -12.99 12.31 9.08
N GLU A 57 -12.67 13.19 8.13
CA GLU A 57 -12.35 12.86 6.73
C GLU A 57 -10.99 12.17 6.60
N ARG A 58 -10.05 12.47 7.51
CA ARG A 58 -8.64 12.06 7.40
C ARG A 58 -7.88 12.04 8.73
N LEU A 59 -7.03 11.03 8.91
CA LEU A 59 -6.11 10.87 10.05
C LEU A 59 -4.63 11.02 9.63
N THR A 60 -3.93 11.94 10.30
CA THR A 60 -2.46 12.06 10.22
C THR A 60 -1.81 11.79 11.57
N ILE A 61 -0.76 10.97 11.57
CA ILE A 61 0.01 10.59 12.75
C ILE A 61 1.42 11.16 12.65
N SER A 62 1.87 11.85 13.70
CA SER A 62 3.24 12.36 13.83
C SER A 62 3.89 11.78 15.08
N GLU A 63 4.84 10.87 14.88
CA GLU A 63 5.58 10.23 15.97
C GLU A 63 6.72 11.14 16.45
N GLY A 64 6.67 11.53 17.73
CA GLY A 64 7.74 12.26 18.40
C GLY A 64 8.58 11.34 19.29
N ARG A 65 9.71 11.86 19.80
CA ARG A 65 10.64 11.12 20.67
C ARG A 65 10.00 10.48 21.94
N ARG A 66 8.83 10.97 22.38
CA ARG A 66 8.19 10.56 23.65
C ARG A 66 6.65 10.52 23.64
N LYS A 67 6.02 11.22 22.69
CA LYS A 67 4.58 11.19 22.48
C LYS A 67 4.31 11.20 20.98
N THR A 68 3.33 10.41 20.55
CA THR A 68 2.76 10.41 19.21
C THR A 68 1.57 11.37 19.18
N LYS A 69 1.49 12.21 18.15
CA LYS A 69 0.40 13.17 17.93
C LYS A 69 -0.55 12.64 16.85
N PHE A 70 -1.82 12.51 17.22
CA PHE A 70 -2.93 12.21 16.33
C PHE A 70 -3.55 13.54 15.90
N THR A 71 -3.72 13.74 14.59
CA THR A 71 -4.36 14.94 14.02
C THR A 71 -5.50 14.49 13.12
N LEU A 72 -6.72 14.83 13.52
CA LEU A 72 -7.97 14.47 12.86
C LEU A 72 -8.47 15.69 12.09
N TYR A 73 -8.79 15.50 10.81
CA TYR A 73 -9.25 16.56 9.91
C TYR A 73 -10.74 16.36 9.62
N TYR A 74 -11.53 17.39 9.90
CA TYR A 74 -12.96 17.48 9.61
C TYR A 74 -13.14 18.57 8.54
N THR A 75 -14.33 18.67 7.95
CA THR A 75 -14.60 19.58 6.81
C THR A 75 -14.23 21.05 7.08
N ASP A 76 -14.53 21.56 8.28
CA ASP A 76 -14.30 22.97 8.65
C ASP A 76 -13.12 23.19 9.63
N GLU A 77 -12.61 22.14 10.29
CA GLU A 77 -11.57 22.26 11.32
C GLU A 77 -10.64 21.05 11.41
N LYS A 78 -9.63 21.13 12.29
CA LYS A 78 -8.85 19.97 12.69
C LYS A 78 -8.63 19.97 14.19
N ARG A 79 -8.74 18.79 14.80
CA ARG A 79 -8.49 18.57 16.24
C ARG A 79 -7.27 17.68 16.39
N ASP A 80 -6.53 17.84 17.48
CA ASP A 80 -5.34 17.02 17.73
C ASP A 80 -5.12 16.72 19.22
N PHE A 81 -4.46 15.59 19.46
CA PHE A 81 -4.09 15.16 20.81
C PHE A 81 -2.79 14.33 20.80
N GLY A 82 -2.07 14.35 21.92
CA GLY A 82 -0.79 13.65 22.10
C GLY A 82 -0.85 12.55 23.15
N VAL A 83 -0.33 11.37 22.82
CA VAL A 83 -0.34 10.15 23.66
C VAL A 83 1.08 9.58 23.79
N PRO A 84 1.43 8.82 24.84
CA PRO A 84 2.72 8.11 24.91
C PRO A 84 2.92 7.18 23.72
N ASN A 85 4.15 7.03 23.24
CA ASN A 85 4.44 6.18 22.07
C ASN A 85 4.01 4.71 22.32
N ASP A 86 4.18 4.22 23.55
CA ASP A 86 3.78 2.87 24.00
C ASP A 86 2.24 2.71 24.21
N ARG A 87 1.44 3.72 23.87
CA ARG A 87 -0.02 3.64 23.74
C ARG A 87 -0.52 3.96 22.33
N ALA A 88 0.37 4.37 21.42
CA ALA A 88 -0.03 4.85 20.10
C ALA A 88 -0.68 3.76 19.23
N GLY A 89 -0.18 2.52 19.25
CA GLY A 89 -0.78 1.39 18.51
C GLY A 89 -2.23 1.12 18.94
N THR A 90 -2.43 0.86 20.23
CA THR A 90 -3.77 0.61 20.80
C THR A 90 -4.75 1.76 20.58
N ILE A 91 -4.28 3.00 20.62
CA ILE A 91 -5.12 4.17 20.38
C ILE A 91 -5.44 4.34 18.88
N LEU A 92 -4.54 3.94 17.99
CA LEU A 92 -4.80 3.87 16.56
C LEU A 92 -5.83 2.80 16.21
N GLU A 93 -5.66 1.59 16.73
CA GLU A 93 -6.59 0.46 16.54
C GLU A 93 -8.04 0.87 16.85
N ARG A 94 -8.29 1.43 18.04
CA ARG A 94 -9.64 1.84 18.48
C ARG A 94 -10.18 3.06 17.75
N LEU A 95 -9.30 3.96 17.32
CA LEU A 95 -9.71 5.15 16.58
C LEU A 95 -10.07 4.81 15.13
N LEU A 96 -9.38 3.87 14.48
CA LEU A 96 -9.82 3.34 13.18
C LEU A 96 -11.08 2.49 13.31
N GLU A 97 -11.18 1.63 14.34
CA GLU A 97 -12.38 0.84 14.65
C GLU A 97 -13.64 1.73 14.72
N GLY A 98 -13.59 2.82 15.50
CA GLY A 98 -14.69 3.78 15.61
C GLY A 98 -15.00 4.54 14.31
N THR A 99 -13.97 4.88 13.54
CA THR A 99 -14.10 5.61 12.25
C THR A 99 -14.72 4.73 11.17
N LEU A 100 -14.25 3.50 11.06
CA LEU A 100 -14.79 2.48 10.17
C LEU A 100 -16.26 2.20 10.49
N ARG A 101 -16.61 2.06 11.78
CA ARG A 101 -17.98 1.78 12.20
C ARG A 101 -18.94 2.95 11.93
N VAL A 102 -18.47 4.20 12.08
CA VAL A 102 -19.24 5.42 11.74
C VAL A 102 -19.34 5.65 10.23
N SER A 103 -18.38 5.15 9.43
CA SER A 103 -18.40 5.22 7.96
C SER A 103 -19.01 3.98 7.28
N ASN A 104 -19.57 3.04 8.05
CA ASN A 104 -20.11 1.76 7.57
C ASN A 104 -19.09 0.89 6.79
N GLY A 105 -17.80 1.01 7.11
CA GLY A 105 -16.71 0.19 6.57
C GLY A 105 -16.47 -1.13 7.30
N ILE A 106 -16.97 -1.25 8.54
CA ILE A 106 -17.03 -2.49 9.33
C ILE A 106 -18.42 -2.64 9.95
N ASP A 107 -18.81 -3.86 10.27
CA ASP A 107 -20.09 -4.14 10.94
C ASP A 107 -20.10 -3.68 12.42
N ALA A 108 -21.30 -3.67 13.02
CA ALA A 108 -21.51 -3.12 14.37
C ALA A 108 -20.80 -3.91 15.49
N ASP A 109 -20.67 -5.23 15.31
CA ASP A 109 -20.01 -6.19 16.20
C ASP A 109 -18.60 -6.62 15.74
N GLU A 110 -18.21 -6.27 14.51
CA GLU A 110 -16.86 -6.47 13.97
C GLU A 110 -15.83 -5.59 14.70
N SER A 111 -14.68 -6.16 15.08
CA SER A 111 -13.58 -5.47 15.77
C SER A 111 -12.32 -5.39 14.90
N VAL A 112 -11.49 -4.36 15.14
CA VAL A 112 -10.14 -4.27 14.55
C VAL A 112 -9.16 -5.11 15.38
N THR A 113 -8.53 -6.10 14.75
CA THR A 113 -7.58 -7.03 15.37
C THR A 113 -6.12 -6.57 15.25
N GLY A 114 -5.82 -5.66 14.32
CA GLY A 114 -4.53 -4.96 14.28
C GLY A 114 -4.40 -3.93 13.15
N VAL A 115 -3.55 -2.91 13.37
CA VAL A 115 -3.26 -1.86 12.37
C VAL A 115 -1.76 -1.77 12.10
N PHE A 116 -1.37 -1.84 10.83
CA PHE A 116 0.02 -1.82 10.38
C PHE A 116 0.26 -0.70 9.38
N ARG A 117 1.39 0.00 9.47
CA ARG A 117 1.69 1.18 8.65
C ARG A 117 3.11 1.10 8.07
N PHE A 118 3.22 1.19 6.75
CA PHE A 118 4.49 1.08 6.01
C PHE A 118 4.56 2.15 4.92
N SER A 119 5.25 3.26 5.20
CA SER A 119 5.45 4.40 4.28
C SER A 119 4.18 5.03 3.71
N GLU A 120 3.58 4.41 2.69
CA GLU A 120 2.40 4.86 1.95
C GLU A 120 1.29 3.79 1.91
N LEU A 121 1.40 2.73 2.72
CA LEU A 121 0.43 1.63 2.85
C LEU A 121 0.02 1.49 4.32
N THR A 122 -1.29 1.51 4.59
CA THR A 122 -1.86 1.08 5.87
C THR A 122 -2.70 -0.18 5.66
N LEU A 123 -2.50 -1.19 6.49
CA LEU A 123 -3.36 -2.38 6.57
C LEU A 123 -4.12 -2.37 7.89
N VAL A 124 -5.42 -2.65 7.83
CA VAL A 124 -6.25 -2.90 9.00
C VAL A 124 -6.79 -4.31 8.88
N VAL A 125 -6.45 -5.16 9.84
CA VAL A 125 -7.03 -6.51 9.97
C VAL A 125 -8.20 -6.40 10.93
N THR A 126 -9.34 -7.01 10.57
CA THR A 126 -10.52 -7.10 11.44
C THR A 126 -10.81 -8.56 11.79
N ASP A 127 -11.98 -8.85 12.36
CA ASP A 127 -12.45 -10.22 12.56
C ASP A 127 -12.94 -10.89 11.27
N THR A 128 -13.32 -10.11 10.24
CA THR A 128 -14.04 -10.58 9.04
C THR A 128 -13.41 -10.18 7.71
N GLN A 129 -12.44 -9.26 7.70
CA GLN A 129 -11.84 -8.73 6.47
C GLN A 129 -10.42 -8.14 6.67
N LEU A 130 -9.73 -7.94 5.55
CA LEU A 130 -8.50 -7.16 5.46
C LEU A 130 -8.77 -5.88 4.66
N LEU A 131 -8.54 -4.72 5.26
CA LEU A 131 -8.61 -3.42 4.60
C LEU A 131 -7.20 -2.92 4.24
N LYS A 132 -7.08 -2.33 3.06
CA LYS A 132 -5.84 -1.85 2.43
C LYS A 132 -6.01 -0.41 1.98
N HIS A 133 -5.40 0.52 2.71
CA HIS A 133 -5.37 1.95 2.39
C HIS A 133 -4.02 2.33 1.77
N LEU A 134 -4.04 3.16 0.72
CA LEU A 134 -2.84 3.61 0.00
C LEU A 134 -2.73 5.14 0.03
N GLY A 135 -1.86 5.66 0.90
CA GLY A 135 -1.59 7.09 1.01
C GLY A 135 -0.53 7.43 2.06
N ASN A 136 -0.04 8.67 2.02
CA ASN A 136 0.90 9.21 3.02
C ASN A 136 0.23 9.68 4.33
N VAL A 137 -1.11 9.62 4.37
CA VAL A 137 -1.92 9.73 5.59
C VAL A 137 -2.15 8.33 6.15
N THR A 138 -2.52 8.21 7.43
CA THR A 138 -2.77 6.87 7.99
C THR A 138 -4.13 6.33 7.60
N TRP A 139 -5.11 7.22 7.40
CA TRP A 139 -6.46 6.83 7.00
C TRP A 139 -7.18 8.01 6.33
N ASP A 140 -7.96 7.69 5.31
CA ASP A 140 -9.11 8.46 4.81
C ASP A 140 -10.10 7.46 4.15
N ALA A 141 -11.13 7.94 3.46
CA ALA A 141 -12.23 7.10 2.97
C ALA A 141 -11.88 6.18 1.78
N ASP A 142 -10.72 6.34 1.13
CA ASP A 142 -10.36 5.61 -0.08
C ASP A 142 -9.49 4.38 0.23
N TYR A 143 -10.13 3.25 0.53
CA TYR A 143 -9.48 1.96 0.82
C TYR A 143 -10.07 0.79 0.02
N GLU A 144 -9.25 -0.22 -0.24
CA GLU A 144 -9.66 -1.52 -0.79
C GLU A 144 -10.02 -2.47 0.36
N ALA A 145 -11.09 -3.26 0.22
CA ALA A 145 -11.56 -4.22 1.21
C ALA A 145 -11.54 -5.65 0.65
N TYR A 146 -11.07 -6.61 1.45
CA TYR A 146 -11.02 -8.04 1.13
C TYR A 146 -11.73 -8.85 2.21
N LEU A 147 -12.98 -9.25 1.94
CA LEU A 147 -13.80 -10.05 2.85
C LEU A 147 -13.23 -11.46 3.00
N PHE A 148 -13.19 -12.00 4.22
CA PHE A 148 -12.65 -13.34 4.48
C PHE A 148 -13.52 -14.47 3.93
N GLU A 149 -14.79 -14.23 3.58
CA GLU A 149 -15.63 -15.17 2.83
C GLU A 149 -15.17 -15.35 1.37
N ASP A 150 -14.63 -14.30 0.75
CA ASP A 150 -14.16 -14.30 -0.65
C ASP A 150 -12.71 -14.81 -0.80
N VAL A 151 -12.00 -15.04 0.31
CA VAL A 151 -10.60 -15.49 0.31
C VAL A 151 -10.52 -16.95 -0.09
N THR A 152 -10.00 -17.25 -1.29
CA THR A 152 -9.76 -18.61 -1.80
C THR A 152 -8.33 -19.13 -1.53
N GLY A 153 -7.50 -18.37 -0.82
CA GLY A 153 -6.21 -18.86 -0.31
C GLY A 153 -5.29 -17.79 0.26
N LEU A 154 -4.30 -18.21 1.06
CA LEU A 154 -3.28 -17.36 1.67
C LEU A 154 -1.88 -17.99 1.56
N ASP A 155 -0.89 -17.22 1.10
CA ASP A 155 0.53 -17.58 1.08
C ASP A 155 1.45 -16.39 1.40
N PHE A 156 2.74 -16.64 1.66
CA PHE A 156 3.73 -15.64 2.07
C PHE A 156 5.07 -15.81 1.36
N GLU A 157 5.36 -14.97 0.37
CA GLU A 157 6.64 -14.92 -0.33
C GLU A 157 7.67 -14.12 0.49
N GLU A 158 8.49 -14.79 1.31
CA GLU A 158 9.52 -14.15 2.13
C GLU A 158 10.68 -13.59 1.28
N GLY A 159 11.05 -12.33 1.53
CA GLY A 159 12.09 -11.63 0.78
C GLY A 159 12.95 -10.70 1.64
N SER A 160 14.20 -10.47 1.21
CA SER A 160 15.26 -9.80 1.99
C SER A 160 14.93 -8.36 2.45
N VAL A 161 14.02 -7.67 1.75
CA VAL A 161 13.61 -6.28 2.05
C VAL A 161 12.12 -6.22 2.47
N ALA A 162 11.29 -7.03 1.82
CA ALA A 162 9.86 -7.12 2.09
C ALA A 162 9.39 -8.55 1.81
N THR A 163 8.41 -9.00 2.59
CA THR A 163 7.61 -10.20 2.33
C THR A 163 6.37 -9.78 1.55
N ALA A 164 5.99 -10.52 0.51
CA ALA A 164 4.67 -10.36 -0.09
C ALA A 164 3.68 -11.31 0.59
N ILE A 165 2.62 -10.74 1.16
CA ILE A 165 1.41 -11.45 1.56
C ILE A 165 0.62 -11.67 0.28
N VAL A 166 0.33 -12.93 -0.05
CA VAL A 166 -0.44 -13.30 -1.24
C VAL A 166 -1.81 -13.75 -0.77
N LEU A 167 -2.81 -12.90 -0.95
CA LEU A 167 -4.20 -13.19 -0.61
C LEU A 167 -4.97 -13.45 -1.91
N SER A 168 -5.36 -14.69 -2.15
CA SER A 168 -6.25 -15.03 -3.26
C SER A 168 -7.69 -14.68 -2.86
N VAL A 169 -8.34 -13.81 -3.64
CA VAL A 169 -9.71 -13.35 -3.41
C VAL A 169 -10.48 -13.53 -4.72
N ASN A 170 -11.60 -14.27 -4.72
CA ASN A 170 -12.30 -14.67 -5.94
C ASN A 170 -11.34 -15.22 -7.03
N ASP A 171 -10.43 -16.12 -6.63
CA ASP A 171 -9.37 -16.74 -7.44
C ASP A 171 -8.36 -15.75 -8.09
N ARG A 172 -8.28 -14.51 -7.59
CA ARG A 172 -7.30 -13.50 -8.00
C ARG A 172 -6.28 -13.26 -6.90
N PRO A 173 -4.97 -13.51 -7.13
CA PRO A 173 -3.94 -13.33 -6.11
C PRO A 173 -3.51 -11.86 -5.97
N GLU A 174 -3.99 -11.19 -4.92
CA GLU A 174 -3.54 -9.87 -4.52
C GLU A 174 -2.23 -9.96 -3.73
N ARG A 175 -1.21 -9.18 -4.15
CA ARG A 175 0.14 -9.20 -3.56
C ARG A 175 0.43 -7.93 -2.77
N ILE A 176 0.33 -8.02 -1.45
CA ILE A 176 0.52 -6.91 -0.51
C ILE A 176 1.94 -7.00 0.09
N LYS A 177 2.78 -5.97 -0.09
CA LYS A 177 4.16 -5.97 0.39
C LYS A 177 4.29 -5.34 1.78
N ALA A 178 4.71 -6.14 2.76
CA ALA A 178 5.08 -5.68 4.10
C ALA A 178 6.62 -5.69 4.26
N PRO A 179 7.26 -4.64 4.83
CA PRO A 179 8.70 -4.64 5.13
C PRO A 179 9.09 -5.82 6.03
N ALA A 180 10.26 -6.41 5.80
CA ALA A 180 10.67 -7.66 6.45
C ALA A 180 10.69 -7.60 8.00
N GLU A 181 10.92 -6.42 8.60
CA GLU A 181 10.88 -6.23 10.06
C GLU A 181 9.47 -6.31 10.65
N GLN A 182 8.44 -5.90 9.90
CA GLN A 182 7.04 -5.86 10.38
C GLN A 182 6.21 -7.04 9.89
N ALA A 183 6.54 -7.61 8.73
CA ALA A 183 5.83 -8.72 8.11
C ALA A 183 5.52 -9.92 9.04
N PRO A 184 6.39 -10.33 9.99
CA PRO A 184 6.06 -11.40 10.94
C PRO A 184 4.84 -11.09 11.82
N MET A 185 4.63 -9.82 12.19
CA MET A 185 3.46 -9.43 12.99
C MET A 185 2.20 -9.38 12.13
N VAL A 186 2.29 -8.80 10.92
CA VAL A 186 1.17 -8.77 9.96
C VAL A 186 0.71 -10.19 9.62
N ARG A 187 1.65 -11.09 9.31
CA ARG A 187 1.40 -12.51 9.07
C ARG A 187 0.71 -13.16 10.25
N LYS A 188 1.21 -12.96 11.48
CA LYS A 188 0.62 -13.54 12.68
C LYS A 188 -0.83 -13.07 12.86
N THR A 189 -1.09 -11.77 12.85
CA THR A 189 -2.44 -11.22 13.08
C THR A 189 -3.41 -11.62 11.98
N LEU A 190 -3.00 -11.56 10.71
CA LEU A 190 -3.85 -11.99 9.58
C LEU A 190 -4.14 -13.50 9.62
N GLN A 191 -3.16 -14.33 10.01
CA GLN A 191 -3.39 -15.76 10.22
C GLN A 191 -4.32 -16.03 11.41
N GLU A 192 -4.11 -15.39 12.56
CA GLU A 192 -4.97 -15.55 13.74
C GLU A 192 -6.42 -15.12 13.45
N ALA A 193 -6.63 -14.04 12.70
CA ALA A 193 -7.96 -13.58 12.27
C ALA A 193 -8.63 -14.54 11.27
N LEU A 194 -7.95 -14.90 10.17
CA LEU A 194 -8.50 -15.85 9.18
C LEU A 194 -8.75 -17.24 9.78
N PHE A 195 -7.91 -17.70 10.70
CA PHE A 195 -8.07 -18.99 11.38
C PHE A 195 -9.26 -18.98 12.34
N ALA A 196 -9.53 -17.86 13.03
CA ALA A 196 -10.71 -17.70 13.86
C ALA A 196 -11.99 -17.61 13.02
N TYR A 197 -12.00 -16.81 11.95
CA TYR A 197 -13.14 -16.67 11.03
C TYR A 197 -13.50 -18.00 10.36
N HIS A 198 -12.50 -18.74 9.88
CA HIS A 198 -12.70 -20.03 9.22
C HIS A 198 -12.73 -21.24 10.16
N ASP A 199 -12.63 -21.10 11.48
CA ASP A 199 -12.59 -22.22 12.45
C ASP A 199 -11.57 -23.32 12.05
N VAL A 200 -10.32 -22.91 11.82
CA VAL A 200 -9.21 -23.78 11.38
C VAL A 200 -7.95 -23.60 12.24
N SER A 201 -7.05 -24.59 12.24
CA SER A 201 -5.89 -24.61 13.15
C SER A 201 -4.56 -24.22 12.51
N SER A 202 -4.48 -24.18 11.18
CA SER A 202 -3.23 -23.95 10.44
C SER A 202 -3.47 -23.41 9.03
N LEU A 203 -2.40 -22.93 8.39
CA LEU A 203 -2.43 -22.42 7.01
C LEU A 203 -2.80 -23.51 5.99
N ALA A 204 -2.44 -24.76 6.27
CA ALA A 204 -2.80 -25.90 5.43
C ALA A 204 -4.30 -26.22 5.55
N ASP A 205 -4.85 -26.18 6.77
CA ASP A 205 -6.28 -26.36 7.02
C ASP A 205 -7.10 -25.23 6.37
N LEU A 206 -6.64 -23.98 6.47
CA LEU A 206 -7.24 -22.83 5.81
C LEU A 206 -7.31 -23.04 4.30
N ASN A 207 -6.16 -23.23 3.64
CA ASN A 207 -6.10 -23.36 2.18
C ASN A 207 -6.81 -24.63 1.67
N ALA A 208 -6.95 -25.68 2.48
CA ALA A 208 -7.74 -26.86 2.15
C ALA A 208 -9.26 -26.68 2.39
N LYS A 209 -9.67 -25.71 3.21
CA LYS A 209 -11.08 -25.36 3.43
C LYS A 209 -11.60 -24.32 2.43
N VAL A 210 -10.78 -23.32 2.09
CA VAL A 210 -11.19 -22.18 1.25
C VAL A 210 -10.71 -22.28 -0.18
N GLY A 211 -9.71 -23.11 -0.46
CA GLY A 211 -9.25 -23.36 -1.82
C GLY A 211 -10.33 -24.10 -2.60
N THR A 212 -10.87 -23.44 -3.62
CA THR A 212 -11.60 -24.10 -4.70
C THR A 212 -10.72 -25.24 -5.22
N GLU A 213 -11.21 -26.48 -5.23
CA GLU A 213 -10.54 -27.52 -6.04
C GLU A 213 -10.47 -26.95 -7.47
N PRO A 214 -9.30 -26.96 -8.15
CA PRO A 214 -9.28 -26.54 -9.54
C PRO A 214 -10.29 -27.41 -10.28
N GLU A 215 -11.22 -26.80 -11.03
CA GLU A 215 -12.11 -27.59 -11.89
C GLU A 215 -11.23 -28.32 -12.89
N ASP A 216 -10.96 -29.58 -12.57
CA ASP A 216 -10.07 -30.45 -13.31
C ASP A 216 -10.69 -30.59 -14.70
N GLY A 217 -10.06 -29.92 -15.67
CA GLY A 217 -10.62 -29.61 -16.97
C GLY A 217 -10.90 -30.89 -17.74
N SER A 218 -12.08 -31.47 -17.49
CA SER A 218 -12.46 -32.80 -17.90
C SER A 218 -12.93 -32.82 -19.34
N ASP A 219 -12.03 -32.40 -20.24
CA ASP A 219 -12.08 -32.66 -21.68
C ASP A 219 -11.81 -34.15 -21.96
N ALA A 220 -12.68 -34.99 -21.40
CA ALA A 220 -12.94 -36.35 -21.80
C ALA A 220 -13.79 -36.37 -23.10
N GLY A 221 -13.46 -35.49 -24.06
CA GLY A 221 -14.19 -35.29 -25.32
C GLY A 221 -13.32 -35.26 -26.59
N GLY A 222 -12.00 -35.05 -26.47
CA GLY A 222 -11.07 -34.82 -27.60
C GLY A 222 -10.44 -36.04 -28.28
N GLY A 223 -11.15 -37.16 -28.43
CA GLY A 223 -10.59 -38.39 -29.04
C GLY A 223 -10.28 -38.28 -30.54
N LEU A 224 -9.06 -37.84 -30.90
CA LEU A 224 -8.61 -37.69 -32.30
C LEU A 224 -8.38 -39.03 -33.02
N GLY A 225 -9.48 -39.66 -33.45
CA GLY A 225 -9.47 -40.81 -34.36
C GLY A 225 -9.01 -40.39 -35.76
N LEU A 226 -7.72 -40.56 -36.05
CA LEU A 226 -7.12 -40.29 -37.36
C LEU A 226 -7.41 -41.44 -38.34
N GLU A 227 -8.62 -41.52 -38.87
CA GLU A 227 -8.96 -42.43 -39.96
C GLU A 227 -9.76 -41.76 -41.10
N SER A 228 -9.53 -42.26 -42.33
CA SER A 228 -10.16 -41.86 -43.61
C SER A 228 -9.72 -40.53 -44.28
N GLY A 229 -8.77 -40.66 -45.22
CA GLY A 229 -9.01 -40.14 -46.58
C GLY A 229 -8.40 -38.78 -46.97
N ILE A 230 -7.07 -38.72 -47.14
CA ILE A 230 -6.43 -37.71 -48.01
C ILE A 230 -5.42 -38.43 -48.92
N ASP A 231 -5.56 -38.25 -50.23
CA ASP A 231 -4.81 -38.98 -51.27
C ASP A 231 -3.55 -38.19 -51.72
N PRO A 232 -2.34 -38.79 -51.75
CA PRO A 232 -1.11 -38.06 -52.05
C PRO A 232 -0.87 -37.92 -53.56
N LEU A 233 -1.43 -36.87 -54.16
CA LEU A 233 -1.23 -36.59 -55.58
C LEU A 233 0.21 -36.10 -55.86
N VAL A 234 0.98 -36.92 -56.57
CA VAL A 234 2.30 -36.58 -57.13
C VAL A 234 2.28 -36.66 -58.65
N GLY A 235 2.75 -35.59 -59.31
CA GLY A 235 3.13 -35.54 -60.73
C GLY A 235 2.25 -34.64 -61.60
N ASP A 236 2.77 -33.90 -62.58
CA ASP A 236 4.13 -33.36 -62.82
C ASP A 236 4.09 -32.35 -64.01
N ASP A 237 5.10 -31.48 -64.10
CA ASP A 237 5.63 -30.82 -65.32
C ASP A 237 4.79 -29.78 -66.14
N ALA A 238 5.52 -29.06 -67.01
CA ALA A 238 5.11 -28.23 -68.17
C ALA A 238 4.64 -26.76 -67.98
N GLU A 239 5.57 -25.91 -67.52
CA GLU A 239 6.09 -24.71 -68.23
C GLU A 239 5.16 -23.88 -69.17
N ALA A 240 4.98 -22.60 -68.86
CA ALA A 240 4.80 -21.51 -69.85
C ALA A 240 5.21 -20.14 -69.27
N ASP A 241 5.93 -19.35 -70.07
CA ASP A 241 6.76 -18.19 -69.69
C ASP A 241 6.02 -16.82 -69.80
N GLU A 242 6.77 -15.72 -69.69
CA GLU A 242 6.46 -14.31 -70.09
C GLU A 242 5.74 -13.35 -69.11
N ASP A 243 6.50 -12.93 -68.08
CA ASP A 243 7.11 -11.58 -67.95
C ASP A 243 6.28 -10.25 -67.81
N GLN A 244 6.93 -9.33 -67.08
CA GLN A 244 6.88 -7.85 -67.05
C GLN A 244 5.58 -7.05 -66.79
N SER A 245 5.60 -6.45 -65.60
CA SER A 245 4.72 -5.37 -65.11
C SER A 245 5.01 -3.99 -65.73
N GLU A 246 3.95 -3.30 -66.16
CA GLU A 246 3.81 -1.83 -66.26
C GLU A 246 2.31 -1.49 -66.01
N GLN A 247 1.85 -0.30 -65.57
CA GLN A 247 2.48 1.02 -65.42
C GLN A 247 1.70 1.91 -64.40
N ARG A 248 2.44 2.69 -63.58
CA ARG A 248 2.24 4.12 -63.19
C ARG A 248 0.87 4.74 -62.74
N SER A 249 1.04 5.83 -61.95
CA SER A 249 0.21 7.07 -61.84
C SER A 249 -0.94 7.13 -60.82
N THR A 250 -1.21 8.25 -60.11
CA THR A 250 -0.43 9.50 -59.82
C THR A 250 -1.12 10.34 -58.72
N GLN A 251 -0.33 11.04 -57.88
CA GLN A 251 -0.65 12.35 -57.23
C GLN A 251 -1.82 12.38 -56.20
N SER A 252 -1.96 13.30 -55.24
CA SER A 252 -1.10 14.31 -54.56
C SER A 252 -1.88 14.76 -53.29
N ALA A 253 -1.38 15.47 -52.27
CA ALA A 253 -0.15 16.23 -51.98
C ALA A 253 0.33 15.89 -50.51
N ALA A 254 1.29 16.45 -49.78
CA ALA A 254 1.98 17.76 -49.67
C ALA A 254 1.07 18.95 -49.22
N ALA A 255 1.46 19.87 -48.31
CA ALA A 255 2.67 20.03 -47.48
C ALA A 255 2.23 20.54 -46.06
N ALA A 256 2.92 20.40 -44.93
CA ALA A 256 4.35 20.25 -44.57
C ALA A 256 5.18 21.56 -44.55
N THR A 257 5.74 21.92 -43.38
CA THR A 257 6.98 22.69 -43.07
C THR A 257 6.96 22.93 -41.55
N GLN A 258 7.82 22.40 -40.66
CA GLN A 258 9.27 22.07 -40.60
C GLN A 258 10.20 23.20 -40.11
N HIS A 259 11.15 22.78 -39.24
CA HIS A 259 12.59 23.14 -39.11
C HIS A 259 13.02 23.19 -37.63
N GLN A 260 14.24 22.82 -37.17
CA GLN A 260 15.48 22.18 -37.70
C GLN A 260 16.29 21.71 -36.45
N SER A 261 17.35 20.87 -36.43
CA SER A 261 18.15 20.11 -37.42
C SER A 261 18.91 18.97 -36.66
N SER A 262 19.16 17.77 -37.18
CA SER A 262 20.37 17.29 -37.91
C SER A 262 21.74 17.72 -37.32
N THR A 263 22.78 16.89 -37.19
CA THR A 263 23.02 15.44 -37.52
C THR A 263 23.34 14.66 -36.21
N ALA A 264 24.17 13.61 -36.03
CA ALA A 264 25.13 12.74 -36.77
C ALA A 264 25.48 11.52 -35.86
N ASP A 265 26.11 10.39 -36.25
CA ASP A 265 26.28 9.65 -37.53
C ASP A 265 27.00 8.29 -37.23
N ALA A 266 27.13 7.39 -38.22
CA ALA A 266 27.97 6.17 -38.29
C ALA A 266 27.61 4.89 -37.47
N GLU A 267 27.36 3.81 -38.21
CA GLU A 267 27.35 2.39 -37.77
C GLU A 267 28.79 1.80 -37.82
N PRO A 268 29.09 0.66 -37.14
CA PRO A 268 29.12 -0.59 -37.91
C PRO A 268 28.72 -1.88 -37.14
N ALA A 269 28.08 -2.82 -37.85
CA ALA A 269 27.76 -4.15 -37.34
C ALA A 269 28.96 -5.10 -37.19
N THR A 270 28.93 -5.97 -36.17
CA THR A 270 29.73 -7.21 -36.11
C THR A 270 28.90 -8.37 -35.53
N LYS A 271 29.14 -9.60 -36.03
CA LYS A 271 28.57 -10.83 -35.47
C LYS A 271 29.57 -11.45 -34.49
N SER A 272 29.12 -11.93 -33.33
CA SER A 272 29.85 -12.95 -32.55
C SER A 272 28.94 -13.83 -31.69
N THR A 273 28.83 -15.09 -32.13
CA THR A 273 28.91 -16.34 -31.35
C THR A 273 28.67 -16.29 -29.84
N VAL A 274 27.67 -17.05 -29.38
CA VAL A 274 27.50 -17.46 -27.97
C VAL A 274 28.44 -18.63 -27.63
N GLN A 275 29.32 -18.47 -26.63
CA GLN A 275 29.76 -19.57 -25.75
C GLN A 275 30.30 -19.00 -24.40
N PRO A 276 30.37 -19.81 -23.31
CA PRO A 276 30.50 -19.31 -21.94
C PRO A 276 31.95 -19.34 -21.37
N SER A 277 32.06 -18.98 -20.08
CA SER A 277 33.25 -18.79 -19.23
C SER A 277 33.89 -17.38 -19.31
N SER A 278 34.53 -16.84 -18.25
CA SER A 278 34.91 -17.44 -16.96
C SER A 278 34.71 -16.46 -15.77
N SER A 279 34.85 -16.94 -14.54
CA SER A 279 34.46 -16.23 -13.30
C SER A 279 35.62 -15.53 -12.57
N THR A 280 35.94 -14.27 -12.92
CA THR A 280 37.01 -13.52 -12.24
C THR A 280 36.79 -12.00 -12.05
N ASP A 281 35.60 -11.43 -12.28
CA ASP A 281 35.41 -9.96 -12.22
C ASP A 281 34.35 -9.43 -11.22
N ARG A 282 34.09 -10.17 -10.13
CA ARG A 282 33.26 -9.64 -9.01
C ARG A 282 33.95 -8.54 -8.18
N GLY A 283 35.17 -8.14 -8.55
CA GLY A 283 35.89 -7.04 -7.91
C GLY A 283 35.57 -5.68 -8.54
N GLY A 284 35.61 -5.60 -9.88
CA GLY A 284 35.34 -4.36 -10.61
C GLY A 284 33.93 -3.83 -10.38
N ASP A 285 32.93 -4.72 -10.39
CA ASP A 285 31.52 -4.37 -10.12
C ASP A 285 31.33 -3.67 -8.77
N VAL A 286 32.00 -4.14 -7.71
CA VAL A 286 31.87 -3.57 -6.35
C VAL A 286 32.53 -2.19 -6.29
N GLU A 287 33.75 -2.04 -6.84
CA GLU A 287 34.46 -0.76 -6.87
C GLU A 287 33.78 0.28 -7.79
N ALA A 288 32.97 -0.16 -8.76
CA ALA A 288 32.10 0.69 -9.57
C ALA A 288 30.85 1.13 -8.79
N LEU A 289 30.18 0.21 -8.09
CA LEU A 289 29.02 0.51 -7.25
C LEU A 289 29.37 1.45 -6.09
N GLU A 290 30.52 1.27 -5.43
CA GLU A 290 30.99 2.18 -4.37
C GLU A 290 31.18 3.62 -4.88
N ARG A 291 31.75 3.79 -6.09
CA ARG A 291 31.85 5.11 -6.73
C ARG A 291 30.48 5.70 -7.03
N GLN A 292 29.55 4.91 -7.55
CA GLN A 292 28.20 5.36 -7.88
C GLN A 292 27.43 5.78 -6.63
N VAL A 293 27.55 5.04 -5.52
CA VAL A 293 26.96 5.41 -4.22
C VAL A 293 27.58 6.71 -3.67
N ALA A 294 28.90 6.89 -3.79
CA ALA A 294 29.55 8.13 -3.38
C ALA A 294 29.10 9.35 -4.20
N GLU A 295 28.95 9.20 -5.53
CA GLU A 295 28.43 10.27 -6.40
C GLU A 295 26.96 10.61 -6.11
N LEU A 296 26.11 9.59 -5.92
CA LEU A 296 24.71 9.77 -5.53
C LEU A 296 24.58 10.46 -4.16
N THR A 297 25.40 10.08 -3.18
CA THR A 297 25.43 10.71 -1.86
C THR A 297 25.79 12.19 -1.99
N ALA A 298 26.87 12.52 -2.70
CA ALA A 298 27.27 13.91 -2.96
C ALA A 298 26.24 14.68 -3.80
N ALA A 299 25.43 14.03 -4.64
CA ALA A 299 24.32 14.66 -5.35
C ALA A 299 23.15 15.00 -4.40
N VAL A 300 22.78 14.08 -3.50
CA VAL A 300 21.74 14.30 -2.49
C VAL A 300 22.13 15.41 -1.52
N GLU A 301 23.37 15.45 -1.02
CA GLU A 301 23.86 16.53 -0.14
C GLU A 301 23.72 17.92 -0.81
N ARG A 302 24.14 18.04 -2.08
CA ARG A 302 23.98 19.27 -2.88
C ARG A 302 22.52 19.64 -3.13
N GLN A 303 21.61 18.66 -3.19
CA GLN A 303 20.17 18.90 -3.31
C GLN A 303 19.57 19.38 -1.98
N THR A 304 19.93 18.77 -0.85
CA THR A 304 19.50 19.22 0.50
C THR A 304 19.95 20.65 0.77
N GLU A 305 21.23 20.98 0.54
CA GLU A 305 21.77 22.33 0.73
C GLU A 305 21.11 23.36 -0.22
N ARG A 306 20.59 22.93 -1.39
CA ARG A 306 19.81 23.78 -2.28
C ARG A 306 18.39 24.02 -1.73
N ILE A 307 17.75 23.00 -1.16
CA ILE A 307 16.43 23.09 -0.54
C ILE A 307 16.49 24.01 0.70
N GLU A 308 17.50 23.88 1.56
CA GLU A 308 17.68 24.75 2.73
C GLU A 308 17.82 26.23 2.35
N ARG A 309 18.63 26.55 1.33
CA ARG A 309 18.73 27.91 0.78
C ARG A 309 17.39 28.42 0.24
N GLN A 310 16.61 27.56 -0.43
CA GLN A 310 15.28 27.93 -0.93
C GLN A 310 14.30 28.19 0.23
N GLU A 311 14.30 27.35 1.25
CA GLU A 311 13.44 27.52 2.44
C GLU A 311 13.81 28.80 3.22
N GLN A 312 15.11 29.11 3.37
CA GLN A 312 15.57 30.35 4.00
C GLN A 312 15.23 31.61 3.16
N THR A 313 15.25 31.49 1.83
CA THR A 313 14.79 32.56 0.91
C THR A 313 13.28 32.78 1.07
N ILE A 314 12.48 31.71 1.10
CA ILE A 314 11.03 31.76 1.31
C ILE A 314 10.69 32.37 2.67
N LYS A 315 11.37 31.96 3.75
CA LYS A 315 11.23 32.55 5.10
C LYS A 315 11.53 34.05 5.12
N THR A 316 12.49 34.50 4.32
CA THR A 316 12.84 35.94 4.18
C THR A 316 11.75 36.71 3.44
N LEU A 317 11.28 36.21 2.30
CA LEU A 317 10.19 36.83 1.52
C LEU A 317 8.88 36.90 2.32
N ILE A 318 8.53 35.85 3.08
CA ILE A 318 7.36 35.83 3.98
C ILE A 318 7.50 36.89 5.08
N LYS A 319 8.72 37.10 5.62
CA LYS A 319 8.99 38.13 6.63
C LYS A 319 8.83 39.53 6.05
N GLU A 320 9.36 39.81 4.86
CA GLU A 320 9.22 41.10 4.18
C GLU A 320 7.76 41.41 3.84
N LEU A 321 7.02 40.44 3.27
CA LEU A 321 5.56 40.55 3.03
C LEU A 321 4.75 40.79 4.30
N ARG A 322 5.25 40.38 5.47
CA ARG A 322 4.63 40.60 6.79
C ARG A 322 5.06 41.90 7.46
N GLN A 323 6.11 42.57 6.97
CA GLN A 323 6.57 43.87 7.49
C GLN A 323 6.21 45.05 6.57
N GLY A 324 5.87 44.81 5.31
CA GLY A 324 5.39 45.81 4.35
C GLY A 324 3.86 46.01 4.32
N ARG A 325 3.15 45.76 5.43
CA ARG A 325 1.68 45.79 5.49
C ARG A 325 1.16 46.27 6.86
#